data_AF-A0A822FUW2-F1
#
_entry.id   AF-A0A822FUW2-F1
#
_cell.length_a   1.000
_cell.length_b   1.000
_cell.length_c   1.000
_cell.angle_alpha   90.00
_cell.angle_beta   90.00
_cell.angle_gamma   90.00
#
_symmetry.space_group_name_H-M   'P 1'
#
loop_
_entity.id
_entity.type
_entity.pdbx_description
1 polymer ?
#
loop_
_entity_poly.entity_id
_entity_poly.type
_entity_poly.pdbx_seq_one_letter_code
_entity_poly.pdbx_strand_id
1 'polypeptide(L)'
;MNALSTLIFNERFWLPANTTWKDFARFEQEEHIKLANPNDLLYVYPLAGVIYVIRVLFERYVAKPIGRSLGIHDRVTRKTTRAMKTTTTTVSNRCTSTD
;
A
#
# COMPACT_ATOMS: atom_id res chain seq x y z
N MET A 1 -19.42 7.68 -24.87
CA MET A 1 -19.11 7.81 -23.42
C MET A 1 -18.88 6.42 -22.88
N ASN A 2 -17.78 6.20 -22.17
CA ASN A 2 -17.39 4.86 -21.72
C ASN A 2 -18.30 4.45 -20.56
N ALA A 3 -18.86 3.24 -20.55
CA ALA A 3 -19.85 2.80 -19.55
C ALA A 3 -19.36 2.92 -18.09
N LEU A 4 -18.04 2.88 -17.90
CA LEU A 4 -17.38 3.04 -16.61
C LEU A 4 -17.45 4.50 -16.12
N SER A 5 -17.30 5.48 -17.00
CA SER A 5 -17.39 6.90 -16.62
C SER A 5 -18.80 7.27 -16.20
N THR A 6 -19.84 6.69 -16.82
CA THR A 6 -21.25 6.92 -16.42
C THR A 6 -21.60 6.29 -15.06
N LEU A 7 -20.92 5.21 -14.68
CA LEU A 7 -21.08 4.58 -13.37
C LEU A 7 -20.40 5.37 -12.25
N ILE A 8 -19.16 5.82 -12.49
CA ILE A 8 -18.38 6.59 -11.49
C ILE A 8 -18.91 8.02 -11.35
N PHE A 9 -19.21 8.69 -12.47
CA PHE A 9 -19.66 10.08 -12.51
C PHE A 9 -21.17 10.18 -12.71
N ASN A 10 -21.94 9.53 -11.84
CA ASN A 10 -23.38 9.67 -11.85
C ASN A 10 -23.79 11.12 -11.48
N GLU A 11 -24.48 11.81 -12.38
CA GLU A 11 -24.90 13.21 -12.23
C GLU A 11 -25.74 13.44 -10.96
N ARG A 12 -26.54 12.46 -10.54
CA ARG A 12 -27.41 12.60 -9.36
C ARG A 12 -26.67 12.49 -8.02
N PHE A 13 -25.50 11.86 -8.01
CA PHE A 13 -24.72 11.68 -6.79
C PHE A 13 -23.72 12.83 -6.60
N TRP A 14 -23.10 13.30 -7.69
CA TRP A 14 -22.05 14.31 -7.64
C TRP A 14 -22.53 15.74 -7.92
N LEU A 15 -23.56 15.92 -8.75
CA LEU A 15 -23.98 17.23 -9.22
C LEU A 15 -25.37 17.61 -8.65
N PRO A 16 -25.63 18.93 -8.49
CA PRO A 16 -26.97 19.42 -8.22
C PRO A 16 -27.95 19.04 -9.34
N ALA A 17 -29.25 18.99 -9.03
CA ALA A 17 -30.31 18.47 -9.90
C ALA A 17 -30.47 19.16 -11.28
N ASN A 18 -29.71 20.22 -11.58
CA ASN A 18 -29.81 21.02 -12.81
C ASN A 18 -28.48 21.15 -13.56
N THR A 19 -27.47 20.33 -13.25
CA THR A 19 -26.16 20.44 -13.87
C THR A 19 -25.69 19.09 -14.37
N THR A 20 -25.25 19.02 -15.63
CA THR A 20 -24.67 17.80 -16.21
C THR A 20 -23.19 17.98 -16.50
N TRP A 21 -22.44 16.88 -16.55
CA TRP A 21 -21.02 16.93 -16.92
C TRP A 21 -20.79 17.43 -18.36
N LYS A 22 -21.82 17.38 -19.20
CA LYS A 22 -21.80 17.92 -20.57
C LYS A 22 -21.79 19.45 -20.58
N ASP A 23 -22.40 20.09 -19.59
CA ASP A 23 -22.45 21.55 -19.51
C ASP A 23 -21.05 22.11 -19.20
N PHE A 24 -20.29 21.44 -18.32
CA PHE A 24 -18.89 21.77 -18.05
C PHE A 24 -17.99 21.68 -19.29
N ALA A 25 -18.19 20.66 -20.13
CA ALA A 25 -17.46 20.55 -21.41
C ALA A 25 -17.81 21.70 -22.38
N ARG A 26 -19.05 22.22 -22.29
CA ARG A 26 -19.52 23.33 -23.13
C ARG A 26 -18.99 24.68 -22.65
N PHE A 27 -18.97 24.92 -21.34
CA PHE A 27 -18.38 26.13 -20.75
C PHE A 27 -16.89 26.28 -21.06
N GLU A 28 -16.15 25.16 -21.15
CA GLU A 28 -14.73 25.18 -21.53
C GLU A 28 -14.52 25.68 -22.98
N GLN A 29 -15.44 25.34 -23.88
CA GLN A 29 -15.38 25.73 -25.30
C GLN A 29 -15.91 27.14 -25.56
N GLU A 30 -17.00 27.53 -24.89
CA GLU A 30 -17.71 28.79 -25.18
C GLU A 30 -17.22 29.96 -24.30
N GLU A 31 -16.89 29.73 -23.03
CA GLU A 31 -16.49 30.79 -22.09
C GLU A 31 -14.99 30.80 -21.77
N HIS A 32 -14.22 29.86 -22.34
CA HIS A 32 -12.77 29.71 -22.11
C HIS A 32 -12.40 29.54 -20.61
N ILE A 33 -13.37 29.10 -19.80
CA ILE A 33 -13.19 28.81 -18.39
C ILE A 33 -12.68 27.37 -18.29
N LYS A 34 -11.40 27.21 -17.96
CA LYS A 34 -10.79 25.88 -17.79
C LYS A 34 -11.22 25.25 -16.47
N LEU A 35 -12.29 24.46 -16.51
CA LEU A 35 -12.63 23.55 -15.42
C LEU A 35 -11.85 22.25 -15.56
N ALA A 36 -11.49 21.63 -14.43
CA ALA A 36 -10.78 20.36 -14.43
C ALA A 36 -11.63 19.28 -15.11
N ASN A 37 -11.06 18.60 -16.11
CA ASN A 37 -11.77 17.56 -16.84
C ASN A 37 -11.95 16.32 -15.96
N PRO A 38 -13.18 15.81 -15.76
CA PRO A 38 -13.42 14.62 -14.93
C PRO A 38 -12.70 13.37 -15.47
N ASN A 39 -12.36 13.34 -16.77
CA ASN A 39 -11.63 12.22 -17.36
C ASN A 39 -10.20 12.10 -16.80
N ASP A 40 -9.57 13.19 -16.39
CA ASP A 40 -8.20 13.16 -15.86
C ASP A 40 -8.12 12.32 -14.58
N LEU A 41 -9.17 12.34 -13.76
CA LEU A 41 -9.25 11.53 -12.54
C LEU A 41 -9.27 10.03 -12.85
N LEU A 42 -9.87 9.63 -13.97
CA LEU A 42 -9.87 8.23 -14.44
C LEU A 42 -8.49 7.80 -14.94
N TYR A 43 -7.70 8.72 -15.48
CA TYR A 43 -6.32 8.44 -15.91
C TYR A 43 -5.33 8.39 -14.76
N VAL A 44 -5.57 9.13 -13.67
CA VAL A 44 -4.71 9.12 -12.47
C VAL A 44 -4.69 7.74 -11.80
N TYR A 45 -5.80 7.01 -11.80
CA TYR A 45 -5.89 5.69 -11.18
C TYR A 45 -4.96 4.61 -11.80
N PRO A 46 -5.02 4.34 -13.13
CA PRO A 46 -4.07 3.43 -13.75
C PRO A 46 -2.64 3.97 -13.68
N LEU A 47 -2.44 5.30 -13.74
CA LEU A 47 -1.12 5.90 -13.60
C LEU A 47 -0.48 5.62 -12.24
N ALA A 48 -1.24 5.74 -11.14
CA ALA A 48 -0.79 5.37 -9.81
C ALA A 48 -0.42 3.88 -9.73
N GLY A 49 -1.23 3.02 -10.36
CA GLY A 49 -0.94 1.58 -10.48
C GLY A 49 0.38 1.32 -11.21
N VAL A 50 0.63 2.00 -12.33
CA VAL A 50 1.87 1.90 -13.10
C VAL A 50 3.08 2.33 -12.26
N ILE A 51 2.99 3.48 -11.57
CA ILE A 51 4.07 3.97 -10.69
C ILE A 51 4.35 2.97 -9.57
N TYR A 52 3.31 2.39 -8.97
CA TYR A 52 3.46 1.37 -7.93
C TYR A 52 4.14 0.11 -8.48
N VAL A 53 3.72 -0.38 -9.65
CA VAL A 53 4.36 -1.54 -10.29
C VAL A 53 5.83 -1.23 -10.58
N ILE A 54 6.13 -0.08 -11.17
CA ILE A 54 7.51 0.34 -11.42
C ILE A 54 8.33 0.30 -10.14
N ARG A 55 7.83 0.88 -9.04
CA ARG A 55 8.51 0.84 -7.74
C ARG A 55 8.78 -0.60 -7.27
N VAL A 56 7.78 -1.48 -7.32
CA VAL A 56 7.94 -2.88 -6.93
C VAL A 56 8.95 -3.59 -7.82
N LEU A 57 8.93 -3.33 -9.12
CA LEU A 57 9.89 -3.88 -10.06
C LEU A 57 11.30 -3.39 -9.75
N PHE A 58 11.51 -2.10 -9.47
CA PHE A 58 12.82 -1.59 -9.03
C PHE A 58 13.30 -2.27 -7.75
N GLU A 59 12.46 -2.37 -6.72
CA GLU A 59 12.81 -3.08 -5.49
C GLU A 59 13.16 -4.55 -5.79
N ARG A 60 12.41 -5.22 -6.67
CA ARG A 60 12.64 -6.64 -6.98
C ARG A 60 13.80 -6.89 -7.94
N TYR A 61 14.06 -6.00 -8.89
CA TYR A 61 15.10 -6.14 -9.90
C TYR A 61 16.40 -5.48 -9.52
N VAL A 62 16.40 -4.52 -8.60
CA VAL A 62 17.62 -3.84 -8.14
C VAL A 62 17.99 -4.34 -6.75
N ALA A 63 17.04 -4.37 -5.79
CA ALA A 63 17.38 -4.80 -4.43
C ALA A 63 17.68 -6.31 -4.34
N LYS A 64 17.05 -7.18 -5.14
CA LYS A 64 17.38 -8.62 -5.13
C LYS A 64 18.77 -8.95 -5.67
N PRO A 65 19.20 -8.48 -6.87
CA PRO A 65 20.56 -8.76 -7.32
C PRO A 65 21.60 -7.98 -6.51
N ILE A 66 21.30 -6.77 -6.01
CA ILE A 66 22.20 -6.09 -5.08
C ILE A 66 22.35 -6.88 -3.78
N GLY A 67 21.26 -7.40 -3.20
CA GLY A 67 21.33 -8.27 -2.02
C GLY A 67 22.15 -9.54 -2.26
N ARG A 68 22.01 -10.15 -3.45
CA ARG A 68 22.85 -11.28 -3.88
C ARG A 68 24.32 -10.87 -4.09
N SER A 69 24.56 -9.72 -4.71
CA SER A 69 25.89 -9.20 -5.01
C SER A 69 26.64 -8.73 -3.76
N LEU A 70 25.92 -8.25 -2.75
CA LEU A 70 26.47 -7.88 -1.44
C LEU A 70 26.83 -9.11 -0.59
N GLY A 71 26.68 -10.34 -1.12
CA GLY A 71 27.12 -11.55 -0.45
C GLY A 71 26.34 -11.88 0.83
N ILE A 72 25.20 -11.23 1.06
CA ILE A 72 24.25 -11.65 2.08
C ILE A 72 23.59 -12.92 1.54
N HIS A 73 24.29 -14.05 1.70
CA HIS A 73 23.61 -15.32 1.84
C HIS A 73 22.52 -15.09 2.87
N ASP A 74 21.29 -15.47 2.54
CA ASP A 74 20.20 -15.62 3.49
C ASP A 74 20.77 -16.41 4.68
N ARG A 75 21.28 -15.69 5.69
CA ARG A 75 21.52 -16.26 7.00
C ARG A 75 20.11 -16.47 7.47
N VAL A 76 19.57 -17.65 7.12
CA VAL A 76 18.33 -18.21 7.67
C VAL A 76 18.34 -17.76 9.10
N THR A 77 17.53 -16.74 9.40
CA THR A 77 17.51 -16.17 10.74
C THR A 77 16.94 -17.30 11.55
N ARG A 78 17.86 -18.04 12.19
CA ARG A 78 17.56 -19.20 13.00
C ARG A 78 16.55 -18.66 13.99
N LYS A 79 15.28 -19.07 13.85
CA LYS A 79 14.22 -18.66 14.76
C LYS A 79 14.80 -18.84 16.14
N THR A 80 14.99 -17.74 16.87
CA THR A 80 15.47 -17.81 18.23
C THR A 80 14.29 -18.34 19.02
N THR A 81 14.14 -19.67 19.00
CA THR A 81 13.31 -20.36 19.97
C THR A 81 13.90 -19.95 21.31
N ARG A 82 13.28 -18.98 21.97
CA ARG A 82 13.54 -18.68 23.37
C ARG A 82 13.15 -19.95 24.11
N ALA A 83 14.12 -20.86 24.27
CA ALA A 83 14.05 -21.90 25.26
C ALA A 83 14.14 -21.17 26.60
N MET A 84 12.96 -20.74 27.08
CA MET A 84 12.75 -20.24 28.42
C MET A 84 13.13 -21.38 29.36
N LYS A 85 14.38 -21.37 29.85
CA LYS A 85 14.78 -22.28 30.91
C LYS A 85 14.07 -21.81 32.16
N THR A 86 12.98 -22.48 32.50
CA THR A 86 12.31 -22.35 33.79
C THR A 86 13.33 -22.74 34.86
N THR A 87 13.81 -21.76 35.60
CA THR A 87 14.65 -21.99 36.76
C THR A 87 13.79 -22.64 37.83
N THR A 88 13.79 -23.97 37.87
CA THR A 88 13.29 -24.73 39.01
C THR A 88 14.18 -24.39 40.20
N THR A 89 13.70 -23.48 41.04
CA THR A 89 14.26 -23.15 42.34
C THR A 89 14.26 -24.41 43.20
N THR A 90 15.36 -25.16 43.15
CA THR A 90 15.66 -26.20 44.14
C THR A 90 16.04 -25.48 45.43
N VAL A 91 15.06 -25.27 46.31
CA VAL A 91 15.32 -24.92 47.71
C VAL A 91 16.03 -26.12 48.33
N SER A 92 17.33 -25.95 48.56
CA SER A 92 18.19 -26.92 49.24
C SER A 92 17.99 -26.76 50.75
N ASN A 93 17.13 -27.60 51.31
CA ASN A 93 16.85 -27.62 52.74
C ASN A 93 18.02 -28.31 53.46
N ARG A 94 19.06 -27.54 53.76
CA ARG A 94 20.13 -27.95 54.66
C ARG A 94 19.65 -27.73 56.10
N CYS A 95 19.09 -28.77 56.71
CA CYS A 95 18.92 -28.85 58.15
C CYS A 95 19.87 -29.92 58.70
N THR A 96 20.95 -29.46 59.32
CA THR A 96 21.82 -30.24 60.20
C THR A 96 21.17 -30.29 61.59
N SER A 97 20.76 -31.47 62.06
CA SER A 97 20.42 -31.70 63.46
C SER A 97 21.56 -32.50 64.08
N THR A 98 22.35 -31.81 64.89
CA THR A 98 23.12 -32.39 65.99
C THR A 98 22.18 -32.71 67.14
N ASP A 99 22.55 -33.76 67.88
CA ASP A 99 22.00 -34.30 69.13
C ASP A 99 20.84 -35.30 69.02
#